data_AF-A0ABD4ZEM5-F1
#
_entry.id   AF-A0ABD4ZEM5-F1
#
_cell.length_a   1.000
_cell.length_b   1.000
_cell.length_c   1.000
_cell.angle_alpha   90.00
_cell.angle_beta   90.00
_cell.angle_gamma   90.00
#
_symmetry.space_group_name_H-M   'P 1'
#
loop_
_entity.id
_entity.type
_entity.pdbx_description
1 polymer ?
#
loop_
_entity_poly.entity_id
_entity_poly.type
_entity_poly.pdbx_seq_one_letter_code
_entity_poly.pdbx_strand_id
1 'polypeptide(L)'
;MNKCLKELFTAVIILFVILCVSSTYITSIKANELNSDPRNRRALYHEFGSPRGAILASDGTVLAKSDPSKDAFVYQRSYFNGEVYAPITGYYSISQRADRGIEASRNELLSGQSDALFLQKFKSLFTGAENRGASIETSINTKLQTLAYNLLKNKEGALVAIEPKTGRILAMVSTPSYNPSLLASHNISSVNRSYKDLISNIYNPMLNRSISELYAPGSTLKTLIAAAALESGKYDLNTQIPAGSSYTLPGTRTHLTNVVVPANGVNGQISFEDALAYSSNTAFAQLGISLGSDAIIKQAKKFGFFSSFTLDGSDSTGFPMRVVTSLLSTKPSQDKLALESIGQGDAKITTLQNAMIASAIANNGTLMKPTLVDCVRSSDLSVISQTSPTVMSQAISAQTAAKLNSMMQSVVVKENSNLSLPNIHVAAKTGTAQIGVKNQSANGWVIGFAPAEDPKIAIAVVVHNANTYGTYTAGPIMKQVMKEALKQ
;
A
#
# COMPACT_ATOMS: atom_id res chain seq x y z
N MET A 1 -37.92 -2.96 -63.86
CA MET A 1 -38.35 -2.65 -62.47
C MET A 1 -38.87 -1.22 -62.42
N ASN A 2 -40.15 -1.03 -62.09
CA ASN A 2 -40.80 0.29 -62.03
C ASN A 2 -40.10 1.19 -60.98
N LYS A 3 -40.05 2.51 -61.20
CA LYS A 3 -39.34 3.49 -60.35
C LYS A 3 -39.75 3.37 -58.88
N CYS A 4 -41.05 3.25 -58.61
CA CYS A 4 -41.57 3.05 -57.26
C CYS A 4 -41.05 1.76 -56.59
N LEU A 5 -40.82 0.71 -57.37
CA LEU A 5 -40.30 -0.57 -56.87
C LEU A 5 -38.79 -0.48 -56.55
N LYS A 6 -38.02 0.31 -57.33
CA LYS A 6 -36.62 0.63 -57.02
C LYS A 6 -36.48 1.49 -55.77
N GLU A 7 -37.34 2.49 -55.62
CA GLU A 7 -37.35 3.39 -54.46
C GLU A 7 -37.74 2.63 -53.19
N LEU A 8 -38.77 1.77 -53.26
CA LEU A 8 -39.16 0.89 -52.15
C LEU A 8 -38.04 -0.09 -51.76
N PHE A 9 -37.43 -0.76 -52.75
CA PHE A 9 -36.31 -1.67 -52.50
C PHE A 9 -35.12 -0.95 -51.85
N THR A 10 -34.80 0.25 -52.32
CA THR A 10 -33.72 1.08 -51.75
C THR A 10 -34.04 1.50 -50.32
N ALA A 11 -35.29 1.90 -50.04
CA ALA A 11 -35.73 2.23 -48.69
C ALA A 11 -35.61 1.03 -47.74
N VAL A 12 -36.01 -0.17 -48.19
CA VAL A 12 -35.88 -1.41 -47.39
C VAL A 12 -34.41 -1.74 -47.11
N ILE A 13 -33.52 -1.63 -48.10
CA ILE A 13 -32.07 -1.84 -47.88
C ILE A 13 -31.53 -0.85 -46.86
N ILE A 14 -31.89 0.43 -46.95
CA ILE A 14 -31.46 1.45 -45.99
C ILE A 14 -31.92 1.08 -44.57
N LEU A 15 -33.16 0.60 -44.41
CA LEU A 15 -33.66 0.14 -43.11
C LEU A 15 -32.87 -1.05 -42.57
N PHE A 16 -32.49 -2.03 -43.41
CA PHE A 16 -31.63 -3.15 -43.00
C PHE A 16 -30.23 -2.69 -42.61
N VAL A 17 -29.64 -1.76 -43.35
CA VAL A 17 -28.32 -1.19 -43.01
C VAL A 17 -28.40 -0.46 -41.67
N ILE A 18 -29.43 0.35 -41.43
CA ILE A 18 -29.66 1.02 -40.14
C ILE A 18 -29.82 -0.02 -39.02
N LEU A 19 -30.58 -1.10 -39.25
CA LEU A 19 -30.75 -2.17 -38.27
C LEU A 19 -29.43 -2.87 -37.96
N CYS A 20 -28.62 -3.20 -38.97
CA CYS A 20 -27.30 -3.82 -38.79
C CYS A 20 -26.33 -2.91 -38.05
N VAL A 21 -26.30 -1.62 -38.37
CA VAL A 21 -25.48 -0.61 -37.66
C VAL A 21 -25.94 -0.48 -36.20
N SER A 22 -27.25 -0.37 -35.97
CA SER A 22 -27.83 -0.32 -34.62
C SER A 22 -27.51 -1.58 -33.80
N SER A 23 -27.67 -2.76 -34.41
CA SER A 23 -27.35 -4.03 -33.77
C SER A 23 -25.88 -4.14 -33.43
N THR A 24 -24.98 -3.77 -34.36
CA THR A 24 -23.53 -3.76 -34.12
C THR A 24 -23.14 -2.75 -33.03
N TYR A 25 -23.77 -1.58 -33.02
CA TYR A 25 -23.56 -0.58 -31.98
C TYR A 25 -23.97 -1.10 -30.60
N ILE A 26 -25.11 -1.78 -30.48
CA ILE A 26 -25.57 -2.37 -29.21
C ILE A 26 -24.70 -3.57 -28.79
N THR A 27 -24.39 -4.47 -29.72
CA THR A 27 -23.75 -5.77 -29.42
C THR A 27 -22.23 -5.74 -29.39
N SER A 28 -21.59 -4.74 -29.99
CA SER A 28 -20.11 -4.64 -30.04
C SER A 28 -19.58 -3.40 -29.34
N ILE A 29 -20.25 -2.25 -29.48
CA ILE A 29 -19.78 -0.99 -28.89
C ILE A 29 -20.33 -0.80 -27.46
N LYS A 30 -21.64 -1.00 -27.26
CA LYS A 30 -22.30 -0.86 -25.94
C LYS A 30 -22.34 -2.14 -25.10
N ALA A 31 -21.88 -3.29 -25.62
CA ALA A 31 -21.99 -4.55 -24.91
C ALA A 31 -21.32 -4.53 -23.54
N ASN A 32 -20.11 -3.95 -23.44
CA ASN A 32 -19.39 -3.83 -22.17
C ASN A 32 -20.15 -2.94 -21.16
N GLU A 33 -20.73 -1.83 -21.62
CA GLU A 33 -21.55 -0.93 -20.79
C GLU A 33 -22.82 -1.63 -20.28
N LEU A 34 -23.55 -2.32 -21.16
CA LEU A 34 -24.80 -3.02 -20.83
C LEU A 34 -24.59 -4.27 -19.95
N ASN A 35 -23.47 -4.97 -20.11
CA ASN A 35 -23.08 -6.07 -19.21
C ASN A 35 -22.64 -5.54 -17.83
N SER A 36 -22.02 -4.36 -17.81
CA SER A 36 -21.60 -3.68 -16.58
C SER A 36 -22.75 -2.93 -15.87
N ASP A 37 -23.93 -2.80 -16.49
CA ASP A 37 -25.08 -2.12 -15.89
C ASP A 37 -25.55 -2.86 -14.61
N PRO A 38 -25.66 -2.18 -13.46
CA PRO A 38 -26.07 -2.79 -12.20
C PRO A 38 -27.50 -3.37 -12.21
N ARG A 39 -28.34 -3.02 -13.19
CA ARG A 39 -29.70 -3.55 -13.37
C ARG A 39 -29.74 -4.85 -14.16
N ASN A 40 -28.64 -5.25 -14.81
CA ASN A 40 -28.60 -6.45 -15.64
C ASN A 40 -28.51 -7.73 -14.79
N ARG A 41 -29.67 -8.27 -14.39
CA ARG A 41 -29.77 -9.49 -13.58
C ARG A 41 -29.26 -10.75 -14.30
N ARG A 42 -29.29 -10.79 -15.64
CA ARG A 42 -28.79 -11.95 -16.41
C ARG A 42 -27.27 -12.04 -16.38
N ALA A 43 -26.59 -10.91 -16.56
CA ALA A 43 -25.14 -10.83 -16.41
C ALA A 43 -24.72 -11.26 -15.00
N LEU A 44 -25.46 -10.82 -13.96
CA LEU A 44 -25.21 -11.22 -12.59
C LEU A 44 -25.36 -12.74 -12.35
N TYR A 45 -26.43 -13.37 -12.83
CA TYR A 45 -26.58 -14.83 -12.69
C TYR A 45 -25.55 -15.61 -13.49
N HIS A 46 -25.12 -15.11 -14.65
CA HIS A 46 -24.06 -15.74 -15.43
C HIS A 46 -22.69 -15.62 -14.74
N GLU A 47 -22.40 -14.46 -14.13
CA GLU A 47 -21.16 -14.20 -13.40
C GLU A 47 -21.04 -15.07 -12.14
N PHE A 48 -22.11 -15.16 -11.35
CA PHE A 48 -22.15 -15.99 -10.14
C PHE A 48 -22.36 -17.48 -10.44
N GLY A 49 -22.92 -17.82 -11.60
CA GLY A 49 -23.17 -19.19 -12.02
C GLY A 49 -21.91 -20.02 -12.33
N SER A 50 -20.72 -19.41 -12.30
CA SER A 50 -19.43 -20.09 -12.42
C SER A 50 -18.59 -19.88 -11.16
N PRO A 51 -17.80 -20.88 -10.71
CA PRO A 51 -17.00 -20.73 -9.51
C PRO A 51 -15.87 -19.73 -9.75
N ARG A 52 -15.99 -18.57 -9.10
CA ARG A 52 -14.95 -17.54 -9.05
C ARG A 52 -13.65 -18.10 -8.47
N GLY A 53 -12.52 -17.77 -9.10
CA GLY A 53 -11.20 -18.28 -8.74
C GLY A 53 -10.77 -17.98 -7.30
N ALA A 54 -9.86 -18.79 -6.76
CA ALA A 54 -9.40 -18.65 -5.38
C ALA A 54 -8.35 -17.52 -5.24
N ILE A 55 -8.31 -16.88 -4.07
CA ILE A 55 -7.21 -16.00 -3.66
C ILE A 55 -6.43 -16.74 -2.58
N LEU A 56 -5.13 -16.93 -2.81
CA LEU A 56 -4.25 -17.75 -1.99
C LEU A 56 -3.13 -16.90 -1.38
N ALA A 57 -2.71 -17.24 -0.17
CA ALA A 57 -1.48 -16.73 0.42
C ALA A 57 -0.25 -17.44 -0.19
N SER A 58 0.94 -16.97 0.16
CA SER A 58 2.21 -17.50 -0.36
C SER A 58 2.48 -18.98 0.01
N ASP A 59 1.85 -19.48 1.08
CA ASP A 59 1.92 -20.87 1.53
C ASP A 59 0.78 -21.75 0.98
N GLY A 60 -0.05 -21.21 0.08
CA GLY A 60 -1.23 -21.87 -0.48
C GLY A 60 -2.48 -21.80 0.40
N THR A 61 -2.43 -21.14 1.56
CA THR A 61 -3.62 -20.94 2.40
C THR A 61 -4.69 -20.17 1.64
N VAL A 62 -5.92 -20.69 1.64
CA VAL A 62 -7.06 -20.07 0.97
C VAL A 62 -7.52 -18.85 1.75
N LEU A 63 -7.45 -17.67 1.14
CA LEU A 63 -7.95 -16.40 1.69
C LEU A 63 -9.39 -16.13 1.26
N ALA A 64 -9.70 -16.44 0.00
CA ALA A 64 -11.05 -16.36 -0.55
C ALA A 64 -11.30 -17.49 -1.55
N LYS A 65 -12.51 -18.04 -1.54
CA LYS A 65 -12.95 -19.07 -2.50
C LYS A 65 -14.46 -19.00 -2.73
N SER A 66 -14.94 -19.72 -3.74
CA SER A 66 -16.36 -19.90 -3.98
C SER A 66 -16.80 -21.31 -3.60
N ASP A 67 -17.80 -21.41 -2.73
CA ASP A 67 -18.40 -22.67 -2.28
C ASP A 67 -19.77 -22.88 -2.97
N PRO A 68 -20.16 -24.11 -3.33
CA PRO A 68 -21.48 -24.37 -3.90
C PRO A 68 -22.61 -23.91 -2.97
N SER A 69 -23.62 -23.26 -3.54
CA SER A 69 -24.87 -22.85 -2.89
C SER A 69 -26.06 -23.51 -3.56
N LYS A 70 -27.18 -23.61 -2.84
CA LYS A 70 -28.45 -24.18 -3.31
C LYS A 70 -29.42 -23.13 -3.85
N ASP A 71 -28.99 -21.87 -3.96
CA ASP A 71 -29.80 -20.76 -4.46
C ASP A 71 -29.54 -20.47 -5.95
N ALA A 72 -30.23 -19.45 -6.47
CA ALA A 72 -30.17 -19.06 -7.89
C ALA A 72 -28.79 -18.56 -8.35
N PHE A 73 -27.87 -18.26 -7.44
CA PHE A 73 -26.51 -17.81 -7.76
C PHE A 73 -25.51 -18.96 -7.84
N VAL A 74 -25.88 -20.19 -7.44
CA VAL A 74 -25.07 -21.43 -7.54
C VAL A 74 -23.80 -21.46 -6.70
N TYR A 75 -23.11 -20.33 -6.50
CA TYR A 75 -21.85 -20.23 -5.77
C TYR A 75 -21.84 -19.05 -4.80
N GLN A 76 -21.54 -19.32 -3.52
CA GLN A 76 -21.37 -18.33 -2.47
C GLN A 76 -19.88 -18.02 -2.30
N ARG A 77 -19.52 -16.74 -2.31
CA ARG A 77 -18.15 -16.31 -2.01
C ARG A 77 -17.89 -16.37 -0.50
N SER A 78 -16.77 -16.98 -0.10
CA SER A 78 -16.35 -17.18 1.28
C SER A 78 -14.96 -16.58 1.52
N TYR A 79 -14.78 -15.97 2.69
CA TYR A 79 -13.51 -15.36 3.10
C TYR A 79 -13.01 -15.97 4.41
N PHE A 80 -11.81 -16.54 4.39
CA PHE A 80 -11.18 -17.09 5.59
C PHE A 80 -10.49 -15.98 6.37
N ASN A 81 -10.72 -15.90 7.68
CA ASN A 81 -10.21 -14.82 8.54
C ASN A 81 -10.42 -13.43 7.91
N GLY A 82 -11.64 -13.17 7.42
CA GLY A 82 -11.93 -12.04 6.55
C GLY A 82 -11.40 -10.69 7.05
N GLU A 83 -11.52 -10.37 8.34
CA GLU A 83 -11.01 -9.10 8.89
C GLU A 83 -9.49 -8.94 8.79
N VAL A 84 -8.74 -10.05 8.84
CA VAL A 84 -7.27 -10.06 8.74
C VAL A 84 -6.81 -9.73 7.32
N TYR A 85 -7.57 -10.16 6.31
CA TYR A 85 -7.18 -10.12 4.90
C TYR A 85 -8.00 -9.13 4.06
N ALA A 86 -9.08 -8.53 4.58
CA ALA A 86 -9.94 -7.61 3.84
C ALA A 86 -9.21 -6.44 3.14
N PRO A 87 -8.13 -5.84 3.70
CA PRO A 87 -7.36 -4.82 2.98
C PRO A 87 -6.67 -5.33 1.71
N ILE A 88 -6.42 -6.64 1.63
CA ILE A 88 -5.81 -7.34 0.50
C ILE A 88 -6.89 -7.91 -0.42
N THR A 89 -7.82 -8.72 0.11
CA THR A 89 -8.84 -9.39 -0.70
C THR A 89 -9.87 -8.40 -1.22
N GLY A 90 -10.28 -7.43 -0.40
CA GLY A 90 -11.53 -6.71 -0.64
C GLY A 90 -12.73 -7.61 -0.41
N TYR A 91 -13.79 -7.39 -1.18
CA TYR A 91 -15.02 -8.18 -1.15
C TYR A 91 -15.57 -8.36 -2.56
N TYR A 92 -16.47 -9.32 -2.71
CA TYR A 92 -17.25 -9.57 -3.92
C TYR A 92 -18.72 -9.70 -3.53
N SER A 93 -19.57 -8.84 -4.10
CA SER A 93 -20.95 -8.66 -3.64
C SER A 93 -21.94 -8.67 -4.80
N ILE A 94 -23.11 -9.27 -4.58
CA ILE A 94 -24.20 -9.28 -5.58
C ILE A 94 -24.81 -7.90 -5.82
N SER A 95 -24.78 -6.98 -4.84
CA SER A 95 -25.36 -5.64 -4.99
C SER A 95 -24.32 -4.54 -5.17
N GLN A 96 -23.14 -4.70 -4.57
CA GLN A 96 -22.07 -3.70 -4.61
C GLN A 96 -20.92 -4.06 -5.57
N ARG A 97 -21.00 -5.22 -6.25
CA ARG A 97 -19.92 -5.79 -7.09
C ARG A 97 -18.59 -5.86 -6.31
N ALA A 98 -17.45 -5.83 -7.00
CA ALA A 98 -16.13 -5.67 -6.39
C ALA A 98 -15.54 -4.32 -6.78
N ASP A 99 -15.17 -3.50 -5.80
CA ASP A 99 -14.63 -2.14 -6.02
C ASP A 99 -13.22 -1.91 -5.43
N ARG A 100 -12.71 -2.86 -4.65
CA ARG A 100 -11.41 -2.79 -3.99
C ARG A 100 -10.77 -4.17 -3.80
N GLY A 101 -9.51 -4.16 -3.40
CA GLY A 101 -8.76 -5.40 -3.14
C GLY A 101 -8.46 -6.17 -4.43
N ILE A 102 -7.93 -7.37 -4.25
CA ILE A 102 -7.68 -8.32 -5.34
C ILE A 102 -8.99 -8.71 -6.05
N GLU A 103 -10.11 -8.75 -5.34
CA GLU A 103 -11.41 -9.00 -5.94
C GLU A 103 -11.75 -8.02 -7.06
N ALA A 104 -11.38 -6.74 -6.89
CA ALA A 104 -11.60 -5.73 -7.93
C ALA A 104 -10.45 -5.66 -8.93
N SER A 105 -9.19 -5.68 -8.48
CA SER A 105 -8.02 -5.52 -9.37
C SER A 105 -7.78 -6.70 -10.30
N ARG A 106 -8.30 -7.88 -9.95
CA ARG A 106 -8.20 -9.12 -10.75
C ARG A 106 -9.56 -9.68 -11.12
N ASN A 107 -10.60 -8.84 -11.16
CA ASN A 107 -11.97 -9.27 -11.42
C ASN A 107 -12.12 -10.14 -12.67
N GLU A 108 -11.51 -9.74 -13.79
CA GLU A 108 -11.62 -10.46 -15.07
C GLU A 108 -10.97 -11.84 -15.03
N LEU A 109 -9.88 -11.98 -14.26
CA LEU A 109 -9.18 -13.25 -14.09
C LEU A 109 -9.97 -14.16 -13.15
N LEU A 110 -10.43 -13.61 -12.02
CA LEU A 110 -11.21 -14.32 -11.01
C LEU A 110 -12.58 -14.78 -11.52
N SER A 111 -13.24 -14.01 -12.39
CA SER A 111 -14.54 -14.38 -12.99
C SER A 111 -14.41 -15.36 -14.16
N GLY A 112 -13.17 -15.61 -14.63
CA GLY A 112 -12.94 -16.40 -15.83
C GLY A 112 -13.27 -15.64 -17.13
N GLN A 113 -13.53 -14.33 -17.08
CA GLN A 113 -13.93 -13.53 -18.24
C GLN A 113 -12.76 -12.98 -19.07
N SER A 114 -11.54 -12.94 -18.51
CA SER A 114 -10.34 -12.45 -19.19
C SER A 114 -10.07 -13.12 -20.55
N ASP A 115 -9.64 -12.31 -21.53
CA ASP A 115 -9.19 -12.79 -22.85
C ASP A 115 -7.97 -13.73 -22.76
N ALA A 116 -7.15 -13.60 -21.71
CA ALA A 116 -6.05 -14.52 -21.44
C ALA A 116 -6.53 -15.97 -21.19
N LEU A 117 -7.81 -16.16 -20.88
CA LEU A 117 -8.45 -17.45 -20.69
C LEU A 117 -9.20 -17.94 -21.94
N PHE A 118 -9.13 -17.23 -23.07
CA PHE A 118 -9.92 -17.51 -24.27
C PHE A 118 -9.68 -18.92 -24.85
N LEU A 119 -8.42 -19.35 -24.96
CA LEU A 119 -8.08 -20.71 -25.44
C LEU A 119 -8.68 -21.80 -24.55
N GLN A 120 -8.79 -21.53 -23.25
CA GLN A 120 -9.38 -22.46 -22.29
C GLN A 120 -10.91 -22.43 -22.32
N LYS A 121 -11.54 -21.26 -22.51
CA LYS A 121 -12.99 -21.17 -22.80
C LYS A 121 -13.34 -22.00 -24.03
N PHE A 122 -12.53 -21.91 -25.09
CA PHE A 122 -12.73 -22.72 -26.28
C PHE A 122 -12.58 -24.22 -25.97
N LYS A 123 -11.50 -24.61 -25.27
CA LYS A 123 -11.29 -26.02 -24.89
C LYS A 123 -12.40 -26.57 -24.00
N SER A 124 -12.84 -25.82 -23.00
CA SER A 124 -13.92 -26.21 -22.06
C SER A 124 -15.29 -26.34 -22.75
N LEU A 125 -15.58 -25.49 -23.74
CA LEU A 125 -16.78 -25.63 -24.58
C LEU A 125 -16.76 -26.94 -25.40
N PHE A 126 -15.59 -27.39 -25.84
CA PHE A 126 -15.43 -28.66 -26.56
C PHE A 126 -15.39 -29.88 -25.63
N THR A 127 -14.86 -29.75 -24.41
CA THR A 127 -14.70 -30.87 -23.46
C THR A 127 -15.83 -30.98 -22.43
N GLY A 128 -16.74 -30.00 -22.37
CA GLY A 128 -17.78 -29.91 -21.33
C GLY A 128 -17.25 -29.59 -19.92
N ALA A 129 -16.00 -29.16 -19.80
CA ALA A 129 -15.40 -28.81 -18.52
C ALA A 129 -16.01 -27.52 -17.96
N GLU A 130 -16.22 -27.45 -16.66
CA GLU A 130 -16.76 -26.26 -15.99
C GLU A 130 -15.78 -25.07 -16.15
N ASN A 131 -16.27 -23.93 -16.67
CA ASN A 131 -15.46 -22.73 -16.81
C ASN A 131 -15.22 -22.12 -15.43
N ARG A 132 -13.99 -22.23 -14.91
CA ARG A 132 -13.61 -21.72 -13.58
C ARG A 132 -12.65 -20.55 -13.71
N GLY A 133 -12.78 -19.59 -12.80
CA GLY A 133 -11.86 -18.46 -12.71
C GLY A 133 -10.42 -18.86 -12.37
N ALA A 134 -9.47 -18.00 -12.72
CA ALA A 134 -8.06 -18.15 -12.39
C ALA A 134 -7.80 -17.98 -10.89
N SER A 135 -6.87 -18.76 -10.33
CA SER A 135 -6.39 -18.60 -8.96
C SER A 135 -5.31 -17.53 -8.88
N ILE A 136 -5.37 -16.69 -7.85
CA ILE A 136 -4.43 -15.59 -7.60
C ILE A 136 -3.60 -15.94 -6.36
N GLU A 137 -2.31 -16.18 -6.55
CA GLU A 137 -1.34 -16.46 -5.49
C GLU A 137 -0.64 -15.16 -5.07
N THR A 138 -0.81 -14.77 -3.80
CA THR A 138 -0.24 -13.54 -3.25
C THR A 138 1.12 -13.78 -2.57
N SER A 139 1.89 -12.72 -2.40
CA SER A 139 3.14 -12.75 -1.62
C SER A 139 2.92 -12.72 -0.10
N ILE A 140 1.66 -12.70 0.34
CA ILE A 140 1.30 -12.55 1.75
C ILE A 140 1.72 -13.77 2.55
N ASN A 141 2.47 -13.53 3.62
CA ASN A 141 2.82 -14.52 4.62
C ASN A 141 1.75 -14.56 5.70
N THR A 142 1.07 -15.70 5.85
CA THR A 142 -0.09 -15.86 6.73
C THR A 142 0.24 -15.59 8.20
N LYS A 143 1.41 -16.03 8.66
CA LYS A 143 1.89 -15.83 10.04
C LYS A 143 2.15 -14.37 10.31
N LEU A 144 2.87 -13.68 9.41
CA LEU A 144 3.16 -12.25 9.56
C LEU A 144 1.90 -11.40 9.52
N GLN A 145 1.02 -11.65 8.54
CA GLN A 145 -0.24 -10.90 8.39
C GLN A 145 -1.13 -11.07 9.64
N THR A 146 -1.32 -12.30 10.11
CA THR A 146 -2.17 -12.59 11.27
C THR A 146 -1.60 -12.00 12.56
N LEU A 147 -0.28 -12.13 12.77
CA LEU A 147 0.39 -11.53 13.92
C LEU A 147 0.25 -10.00 13.91
N ALA A 148 0.58 -9.37 12.77
CA ALA A 148 0.51 -7.92 12.61
C ALA A 148 -0.93 -7.39 12.81
N TYR A 149 -1.93 -8.06 12.26
CA TYR A 149 -3.34 -7.73 12.50
C TYR A 149 -3.70 -7.82 13.98
N ASN A 150 -3.35 -8.92 14.66
CA ASN A 150 -3.69 -9.10 16.08
C ASN A 150 -3.06 -8.05 16.99
N LEU A 151 -1.86 -7.57 16.65
CA LEU A 151 -1.17 -6.50 17.37
C LEU A 151 -1.83 -5.12 17.14
N LEU A 152 -2.47 -4.93 15.99
CA LEU A 152 -3.09 -3.67 15.59
C LEU A 152 -4.61 -3.60 15.79
N LYS A 153 -5.34 -4.72 15.92
CA LYS A 153 -6.82 -4.77 15.81
C LYS A 153 -7.60 -3.84 16.74
N ASN A 154 -7.01 -3.48 17.89
CA ASN A 154 -7.60 -2.55 18.87
C ASN A 154 -7.04 -1.12 18.75
N LYS A 155 -6.46 -0.78 17.60
CA LYS A 155 -5.82 0.51 17.29
C LYS A 155 -6.22 0.91 15.89
N GLU A 156 -6.33 2.20 15.66
CA GLU A 156 -6.40 2.71 14.29
C GLU A 156 -4.99 2.81 13.73
N GLY A 157 -4.73 2.25 12.55
CA GLY A 157 -3.38 2.22 12.01
C GLY A 157 -3.18 1.28 10.83
N ALA A 158 -1.91 1.09 10.48
CA ALA A 158 -1.51 0.21 9.40
C ALA A 158 -0.09 -0.32 9.61
N LEU A 159 0.20 -1.46 8.97
CA LEU A 159 1.53 -2.05 8.90
C LEU A 159 1.78 -2.56 7.48
N VAL A 160 2.98 -2.30 6.96
CA VAL A 160 3.47 -2.90 5.72
C VAL A 160 4.82 -3.55 5.98
N ALA A 161 4.97 -4.80 5.58
CA ALA A 161 6.23 -5.54 5.59
C ALA A 161 6.61 -5.93 4.16
N ILE A 162 7.85 -5.64 3.77
CA ILE A 162 8.39 -5.84 2.41
C ILE A 162 9.67 -6.66 2.50
N GLU A 163 9.83 -7.61 1.57
CA GLU A 163 11.11 -8.25 1.28
C GLU A 163 11.97 -7.30 0.44
N PRO A 164 13.10 -6.75 0.97
CA PRO A 164 13.79 -5.64 0.32
C PRO A 164 14.34 -5.96 -1.08
N LYS A 165 14.86 -7.18 -1.26
CA LYS A 165 15.52 -7.61 -2.49
C LYS A 165 14.56 -7.80 -3.67
N THR A 166 13.28 -8.04 -3.40
CA THR A 166 12.30 -8.39 -4.44
C THR A 166 11.17 -7.37 -4.57
N GLY A 167 10.89 -6.61 -3.49
CA GLY A 167 9.70 -5.76 -3.39
C GLY A 167 8.43 -6.53 -3.01
N ARG A 168 8.50 -7.83 -2.72
CA ARG A 168 7.31 -8.62 -2.33
C ARG A 168 6.75 -8.11 -0.99
N ILE A 169 5.46 -7.81 -0.96
CA ILE A 169 4.74 -7.41 0.25
C ILE A 169 4.35 -8.67 1.03
N LEU A 170 4.99 -8.88 2.17
CA LEU A 170 4.75 -10.05 3.02
C LEU A 170 3.57 -9.87 3.98
N ALA A 171 3.29 -8.61 4.35
CA ALA A 171 2.10 -8.25 5.12
C ALA A 171 1.65 -6.83 4.77
N MET A 172 0.33 -6.62 4.69
CA MET A 172 -0.34 -5.35 4.44
C MET A 172 -1.60 -5.27 5.29
N VAL A 173 -1.48 -4.64 6.46
CA VAL A 173 -2.53 -4.58 7.48
C VAL A 173 -3.10 -3.17 7.56
N SER A 174 -4.42 -3.07 7.73
CA SER A 174 -5.16 -1.84 8.01
C SER A 174 -6.14 -2.14 9.14
N THR A 175 -6.20 -1.28 10.16
CA THR A 175 -7.14 -1.40 11.28
C THR A 175 -7.79 -0.05 11.59
N PRO A 176 -9.08 -0.02 11.98
CA PRO A 176 -10.02 -1.15 11.99
C PRO A 176 -10.29 -1.70 10.59
N SER A 177 -10.63 -2.98 10.52
CA SER A 177 -10.96 -3.72 9.31
C SER A 177 -12.42 -4.19 9.37
N TYR A 178 -12.88 -4.96 8.40
CA TYR A 178 -14.26 -5.46 8.31
C TYR A 178 -14.30 -6.92 7.85
N ASN A 179 -15.40 -7.62 8.13
CA ASN A 179 -15.61 -8.97 7.62
C ASN A 179 -16.28 -8.92 6.23
N PRO A 180 -15.55 -9.20 5.13
CA PRO A 180 -16.10 -9.19 3.77
C PRO A 180 -17.20 -10.23 3.54
N SER A 181 -17.30 -11.27 4.38
CA SER A 181 -18.38 -12.26 4.30
C SER A 181 -19.77 -11.64 4.49
N LEU A 182 -19.86 -10.51 5.20
CA LEU A 182 -21.11 -9.76 5.37
C LEU A 182 -21.60 -9.12 4.06
N LEU A 183 -20.67 -8.84 3.13
CA LEU A 183 -20.98 -8.27 1.81
C LEU A 183 -21.14 -9.34 0.72
N ALA A 184 -20.68 -10.55 1.00
CA ALA A 184 -20.72 -11.68 0.07
C ALA A 184 -22.06 -12.42 0.03
N SER A 185 -22.91 -12.26 1.05
CA SER A 185 -24.19 -12.95 1.16
C SER A 185 -25.11 -12.73 -0.05
N HIS A 186 -25.89 -13.74 -0.42
CA HIS A 186 -26.90 -13.61 -1.48
C HIS A 186 -28.21 -12.91 -1.04
N ASN A 187 -28.30 -12.46 0.22
CA ASN A 187 -29.41 -11.66 0.70
C ASN A 187 -29.14 -10.16 0.46
N ILE A 188 -29.71 -9.60 -0.61
CA ILE A 188 -29.54 -8.20 -1.01
C ILE A 188 -29.85 -7.23 0.14
N SER A 189 -30.93 -7.46 0.89
CA SER A 189 -31.34 -6.58 2.00
C SER A 189 -30.32 -6.60 3.14
N SER A 190 -29.76 -7.76 3.47
CA SER A 190 -28.69 -7.90 4.47
C SER A 190 -27.41 -7.21 4.00
N VAL A 191 -26.98 -7.48 2.77
CA VAL A 191 -25.77 -6.88 2.18
C VAL A 191 -25.87 -5.36 2.16
N ASN A 192 -27.00 -4.81 1.71
CA ASN A 192 -27.17 -3.35 1.66
C ASN A 192 -27.16 -2.71 3.05
N ARG A 193 -27.67 -3.41 4.08
CA ARG A 193 -27.57 -2.95 5.47
C ARG A 193 -26.12 -2.96 5.95
N SER A 194 -25.42 -4.09 5.80
CA SER A 194 -24.01 -4.20 6.19
C SER A 194 -23.13 -3.18 5.47
N TYR A 195 -23.35 -2.98 4.17
CA TYR A 195 -22.64 -1.96 3.40
C TYR A 195 -22.91 -0.56 3.93
N LYS A 196 -24.19 -0.21 4.19
CA LYS A 196 -24.56 1.08 4.78
C LYS A 196 -23.89 1.31 6.14
N ASP A 197 -23.84 0.29 7.00
CA ASP A 197 -23.19 0.38 8.31
C ASP A 197 -21.68 0.59 8.16
N LEU A 198 -21.03 -0.09 7.20
CA LEU A 198 -19.60 0.07 6.96
C LEU A 198 -19.22 1.46 6.42
N ILE A 199 -19.98 2.00 5.46
CA ILE A 199 -19.68 3.31 4.86
C ILE A 199 -20.06 4.49 5.77
N SER A 200 -20.99 4.29 6.71
CA SER A 200 -21.38 5.32 7.68
C SER A 200 -20.56 5.29 8.97
N ASN A 201 -19.71 4.26 9.14
CA ASN A 201 -18.84 4.14 10.29
C ASN A 201 -17.76 5.23 10.25
N ILE A 202 -17.66 6.03 11.32
CA ILE A 202 -16.70 7.13 11.46
C ILE A 202 -15.24 6.68 11.34
N TYR A 203 -14.95 5.42 11.68
CA TYR A 203 -13.63 4.84 11.59
C TYR A 203 -13.36 4.18 10.22
N ASN A 204 -14.27 4.28 9.25
CA ASN A 204 -14.09 3.81 7.87
C ASN A 204 -13.30 2.48 7.76
N PRO A 205 -13.86 1.37 8.24
CA PRO A 205 -13.15 0.08 8.32
C PRO A 205 -12.81 -0.51 6.95
N MET A 206 -13.46 -0.04 5.87
CA MET A 206 -13.19 -0.50 4.51
C MET A 206 -12.03 0.26 3.83
N LEU A 207 -11.48 1.29 4.49
CA LEU A 207 -10.30 2.02 4.01
C LEU A 207 -9.04 1.19 4.23
N ASN A 208 -8.29 0.96 3.15
CA ASN A 208 -6.94 0.42 3.26
C ASN A 208 -5.94 1.54 3.60
N ARG A 209 -5.77 1.82 4.89
CA ARG A 209 -4.87 2.87 5.42
C ARG A 209 -3.41 2.70 5.02
N SER A 210 -3.00 1.49 4.63
CA SER A 210 -1.62 1.24 4.25
C SER A 210 -1.24 1.91 2.92
N ILE A 211 -2.20 2.08 2.01
CA ILE A 211 -2.00 2.61 0.66
C ILE A 211 -2.89 3.82 0.31
N SER A 212 -3.94 4.10 1.11
CA SER A 212 -4.94 5.12 0.78
C SER A 212 -5.03 6.26 1.81
N GLU A 213 -4.44 6.12 3.00
CA GLU A 213 -4.43 7.17 4.03
C GLU A 213 -3.07 7.87 4.08
N LEU A 214 -3.09 9.18 4.28
CA LEU A 214 -1.91 10.03 4.29
C LEU A 214 -1.68 10.61 5.69
N TYR A 215 -0.56 10.26 6.29
CA TYR A 215 -0.19 10.73 7.62
C TYR A 215 0.98 11.70 7.56
N ALA A 216 1.08 12.57 8.57
CA ALA A 216 2.34 13.22 8.85
C ALA A 216 3.38 12.15 9.29
N PRO A 217 4.55 12.05 8.62
CA PRO A 217 5.56 11.02 8.91
C PRO A 217 6.29 11.25 10.23
N GLY A 218 6.36 12.50 10.71
CA GLY A 218 7.22 12.88 11.81
C GLY A 218 8.67 12.47 11.55
N SER A 219 9.39 12.09 12.61
CA SER A 219 10.83 11.84 12.51
C SER A 219 11.25 10.66 11.63
N THR A 220 10.33 9.85 11.06
CA THR A 220 10.74 8.88 10.02
C THR A 220 11.20 9.58 8.75
N LEU A 221 10.68 10.77 8.41
CA LEU A 221 11.09 11.51 7.21
C LEU A 221 12.56 11.99 7.30
N LYS A 222 13.12 12.08 8.50
CA LYS A 222 14.54 12.42 8.70
C LYS A 222 15.48 11.45 7.99
N THR A 223 15.06 10.21 7.72
CA THR A 223 15.87 9.28 6.89
C THR A 223 15.97 9.74 5.44
N LEU A 224 14.90 10.31 4.88
CA LEU A 224 14.90 10.92 3.53
C LEU A 224 15.74 12.20 3.51
N ILE A 225 15.60 13.06 4.53
CA ILE A 225 16.45 14.27 4.64
C ILE A 225 17.92 13.88 4.78
N ALA A 226 18.20 12.85 5.57
CA ALA A 226 19.56 12.36 5.74
C ALA A 226 20.13 11.76 4.44
N ALA A 227 19.31 11.02 3.69
CA ALA A 227 19.65 10.56 2.35
C ALA A 227 20.03 11.71 1.42
N ALA A 228 19.24 12.79 1.40
CA ALA A 228 19.52 13.97 0.57
C ALA A 228 20.83 14.65 0.97
N ALA A 229 21.12 14.73 2.27
CA ALA A 229 22.38 15.28 2.78
C ALA A 229 23.59 14.44 2.36
N LEU A 230 23.54 13.12 2.54
CA LEU A 230 24.62 12.21 2.18
C LEU A 230 24.86 12.19 0.66
N GLU A 231 23.80 12.14 -0.16
CA GLU A 231 23.89 12.17 -1.62
C GLU A 231 24.44 13.50 -2.17
N SER A 232 24.43 14.57 -1.37
CA SER A 232 25.06 15.83 -1.76
C SER A 232 26.60 15.76 -1.74
N GLY A 233 27.18 14.75 -1.08
CA GLY A 233 28.63 14.61 -0.89
C GLY A 233 29.23 15.57 0.15
N LYS A 234 28.43 16.47 0.73
CA LYS A 234 28.89 17.48 1.71
C LYS A 234 28.84 17.01 3.16
N TYR A 235 28.16 15.90 3.43
CA TYR A 235 27.91 15.39 4.78
C TYR A 235 28.39 13.95 4.91
N ASP A 236 28.95 13.63 6.06
CA ASP A 236 29.31 12.29 6.50
C ASP A 236 28.84 12.07 7.95
N LEU A 237 28.95 10.83 8.45
CA LEU A 237 28.51 10.41 9.79
C LEU A 237 28.99 11.36 10.90
N ASN A 238 30.26 11.75 10.84
CA ASN A 238 30.92 12.57 11.85
C ASN A 238 30.84 14.09 11.57
N THR A 239 30.24 14.50 10.45
CA THR A 239 30.04 15.92 10.14
C THR A 239 29.26 16.57 11.27
N GLN A 240 29.82 17.64 11.83
CA GLN A 240 29.15 18.41 12.86
C GLN A 240 28.14 19.35 12.22
N ILE A 241 26.90 19.29 12.67
CA ILE A 241 25.82 20.14 12.18
C ILE A 241 25.26 21.00 13.33
N PRO A 242 24.75 22.21 13.03
CA PRO A 242 24.16 23.07 14.04
C PRO A 242 23.04 22.37 14.82
N ALA A 243 23.08 22.49 16.15
CA ALA A 243 22.08 21.95 17.06
C ALA A 243 21.95 22.83 18.30
N GLY A 244 20.88 22.61 19.06
CA GLY A 244 20.65 23.31 20.32
C GLY A 244 19.34 22.88 20.96
N SER A 245 19.09 23.31 22.19
CA SER A 245 17.85 23.01 22.92
C SER A 245 16.61 23.65 22.29
N SER A 246 16.80 24.74 21.53
CA SER A 246 15.75 25.45 20.83
C SER A 246 16.27 26.02 19.51
N TYR A 247 15.41 26.07 18.51
CA TYR A 247 15.65 26.72 17.23
C TYR A 247 14.42 27.56 16.85
N THR A 248 14.59 28.87 16.66
CA THR A 248 13.51 29.75 16.21
C THR A 248 13.32 29.59 14.70
N LEU A 249 12.12 29.20 14.28
CA LEU A 249 11.83 29.01 12.86
C LEU A 249 11.95 30.35 12.09
N PRO A 250 12.62 30.38 10.93
CA PRO A 250 12.89 31.62 10.21
C PRO A 250 11.64 32.45 9.92
N GLY A 251 11.70 33.76 10.18
CA GLY A 251 10.56 34.66 9.93
C GLY A 251 9.39 34.51 10.91
N THR A 252 9.56 33.77 12.00
CA THR A 252 8.52 33.55 13.02
C THR A 252 9.04 33.79 14.44
N ARG A 253 8.14 33.70 15.44
CA ARG A 253 8.50 33.62 16.87
C ARG A 253 8.35 32.20 17.43
N THR A 254 8.18 31.20 16.55
CA THR A 254 7.92 29.82 16.94
C THR A 254 9.23 29.13 17.28
N HIS A 255 9.32 28.60 18.50
CA HIS A 255 10.48 27.85 18.97
C HIS A 255 10.26 26.35 18.78
N LEU A 256 11.12 25.73 18.00
CA LEU A 256 11.20 24.28 17.85
C LEU A 256 12.20 23.72 18.86
N THR A 257 11.79 22.71 19.64
CA THR A 257 12.63 22.08 20.66
C THR A 257 12.90 20.61 20.35
N ASN A 258 13.90 20.06 21.02
CA ASN A 258 14.18 18.62 21.02
C ASN A 258 13.38 17.89 22.10
N VAL A 259 13.15 16.59 21.88
CA VAL A 259 12.45 15.72 22.84
C VAL A 259 13.39 15.23 23.94
N VAL A 260 14.66 14.95 23.60
CA VAL A 260 15.66 14.40 24.52
C VAL A 260 16.87 15.31 24.62
N VAL A 261 17.48 15.38 25.81
CA VAL A 261 18.62 16.27 26.08
C VAL A 261 19.84 16.00 25.19
N PRO A 262 20.26 14.73 24.93
CA PRO A 262 21.40 14.47 24.05
C PRO A 262 21.24 15.00 22.62
N ALA A 263 20.00 15.14 22.13
CA ALA A 263 19.71 15.69 20.81
C ALA A 263 20.04 17.18 20.67
N ASN A 264 20.27 17.88 21.78
CA ASN A 264 20.70 19.28 21.80
C ASN A 264 22.13 19.44 21.32
N GLY A 265 22.92 18.36 21.34
CA GLY A 265 24.34 18.43 21.06
C GLY A 265 25.13 19.12 22.16
N VAL A 266 26.39 19.45 21.86
CA VAL A 266 27.33 20.11 22.75
C VAL A 266 27.91 21.31 21.99
N ASN A 267 28.03 22.46 22.67
CA ASN A 267 28.58 23.69 22.09
C ASN A 267 27.90 24.13 20.77
N GLY A 268 26.58 23.94 20.68
CA GLY A 268 25.79 24.33 19.51
C GLY A 268 25.90 23.39 18.31
N GLN A 269 26.51 22.22 18.47
CA GLN A 269 26.74 21.26 17.39
C GLN A 269 26.46 19.82 17.83
N ILE A 270 26.16 18.96 16.86
CA ILE A 270 25.99 17.52 17.05
C ILE A 270 26.55 16.78 15.83
N SER A 271 27.08 15.57 16.02
CA SER A 271 27.44 14.73 14.87
C SER A 271 26.18 14.39 14.08
N PHE A 272 26.31 14.24 12.76
CA PHE A 272 25.17 13.93 11.92
C PHE A 272 24.56 12.55 12.25
N GLU A 273 25.39 11.58 12.61
CA GLU A 273 24.94 10.29 13.14
C GLU A 273 24.11 10.47 14.43
N ASP A 274 24.63 11.20 15.41
CA ASP A 274 23.93 11.43 16.69
C ASP A 274 22.65 12.24 16.50
N ALA A 275 22.62 13.17 15.54
CA ALA A 275 21.42 13.91 15.18
C ALA A 275 20.30 12.96 14.76
N LEU A 276 20.60 11.92 13.96
CA LEU A 276 19.61 10.92 13.58
C LEU A 276 19.28 9.99 14.76
N ALA A 277 20.30 9.54 15.50
CA ALA A 277 20.19 8.60 16.61
C ALA A 277 19.26 9.14 17.72
N TYR A 278 19.55 10.35 18.22
CA TYR A 278 18.72 11.05 19.20
C TYR A 278 17.56 11.82 18.58
N SER A 279 17.40 11.73 17.25
CA SER A 279 16.29 12.31 16.52
C SER A 279 16.14 13.83 16.73
N SER A 280 17.25 14.57 16.69
CA SER A 280 17.29 16.02 16.88
C SER A 280 16.40 16.76 15.90
N ASN A 281 15.41 17.48 16.42
CA ASN A 281 14.52 18.33 15.63
C ASN A 281 15.25 19.59 15.17
N THR A 282 16.00 20.23 16.08
CA THR A 282 16.69 21.49 15.79
C THR A 282 17.78 21.29 14.74
N ALA A 283 18.51 20.18 14.77
CA ALA A 283 19.51 19.87 13.75
C ALA A 283 18.90 19.57 12.38
N PHE A 284 17.86 18.72 12.31
CA PHE A 284 17.22 18.37 11.03
C PHE A 284 16.43 19.53 10.40
N ALA A 285 15.83 20.41 11.20
CA ALA A 285 15.19 21.62 10.72
C ALA A 285 16.20 22.56 10.02
N GLN A 286 17.35 22.78 10.66
CA GLN A 286 18.43 23.61 10.10
C GLN A 286 19.08 22.94 8.89
N LEU A 287 19.32 21.62 8.94
CA LEU A 287 19.84 20.84 7.81
C LEU A 287 18.91 20.93 6.60
N GLY A 288 17.61 20.79 6.81
CA GLY A 288 16.60 20.92 5.76
C GLY A 288 16.65 22.26 5.02
N ILE A 289 16.75 23.36 5.78
CA ILE A 289 16.92 24.70 5.21
C ILE A 289 18.25 24.79 4.44
N SER A 290 19.34 24.26 4.99
CA SER A 290 20.66 24.28 4.36
C SER A 290 20.70 23.51 3.03
N LEU A 291 20.00 22.38 2.93
CA LEU A 291 19.87 21.60 1.70
C LEU A 291 18.99 22.31 0.66
N GLY A 292 17.94 22.99 1.11
CA GLY A 292 16.93 23.61 0.26
C GLY A 292 15.90 22.61 -0.28
N SER A 293 14.71 23.13 -0.61
CA SER A 293 13.57 22.31 -1.07
C SER A 293 13.88 21.52 -2.33
N ASP A 294 14.63 22.08 -3.28
CA ASP A 294 14.91 21.43 -4.56
C ASP A 294 15.70 20.13 -4.42
N ALA A 295 16.71 20.12 -3.53
CA ALA A 295 17.50 18.92 -3.25
C ALA A 295 16.64 17.85 -2.56
N ILE A 296 15.80 18.25 -1.59
CA ILE A 296 14.90 17.36 -0.86
C ILE A 296 13.85 16.76 -1.80
N ILE A 297 13.21 17.58 -2.65
CA ILE A 297 12.22 17.14 -3.63
C ILE A 297 12.85 16.20 -4.65
N LYS A 298 14.06 16.51 -5.15
CA LYS A 298 14.80 15.62 -6.06
C LYS A 298 15.03 14.26 -5.42
N GLN A 299 15.46 14.23 -4.16
CA GLN A 299 15.66 12.98 -3.43
C GLN A 299 14.34 12.24 -3.16
N ALA A 300 13.28 12.95 -2.78
CA ALA A 300 11.96 12.38 -2.53
C ALA A 300 11.36 11.72 -3.79
N LYS A 301 11.51 12.33 -4.97
CA LYS A 301 11.11 11.73 -6.24
C LYS A 301 11.82 10.40 -6.50
N LYS A 302 13.11 10.28 -6.17
CA LYS A 302 13.84 9.01 -6.30
C LYS A 302 13.28 7.92 -5.37
N PHE A 303 12.67 8.28 -4.24
CA PHE A 303 11.96 7.35 -3.36
C PHE A 303 10.51 7.06 -3.79
N GLY A 304 9.98 7.71 -4.84
CA GLY A 304 8.62 7.47 -5.33
C GLY A 304 7.57 8.53 -4.93
N PHE A 305 7.97 9.60 -4.23
CA PHE A 305 7.06 10.72 -3.93
C PHE A 305 6.60 11.42 -5.21
N PHE A 306 5.49 12.15 -5.11
CA PHE A 306 4.87 12.92 -6.21
C PHE A 306 4.33 12.08 -7.37
N SER A 307 4.28 10.75 -7.24
CA SER A 307 3.69 9.86 -8.23
C SER A 307 2.75 8.87 -7.56
N SER A 308 1.53 8.72 -8.09
CA SER A 308 0.71 7.55 -7.81
C SER A 308 1.20 6.39 -8.65
N PHE A 309 1.07 5.17 -8.14
CA PHE A 309 1.36 3.96 -8.92
C PHE A 309 0.33 2.87 -8.64
N THR A 310 0.20 1.97 -9.60
CA THR A 310 -0.64 0.78 -9.47
C THR A 310 0.13 -0.30 -8.73
N LEU A 311 -0.39 -0.72 -7.57
CA LEU A 311 0.16 -1.80 -6.76
C LEU A 311 -0.25 -3.17 -7.33
N ASP A 312 -1.50 -3.31 -7.78
CA ASP A 312 -2.01 -4.53 -8.37
C ASP A 312 -3.07 -4.27 -9.45
N GLY A 313 -3.13 -5.14 -10.45
CA GLY A 313 -4.10 -5.09 -11.54
C GLY A 313 -3.80 -4.06 -12.62
N SER A 314 -4.75 -3.92 -13.54
CA SER A 314 -4.76 -3.04 -14.70
C SER A 314 -6.21 -2.89 -15.16
N ASP A 315 -6.50 -1.89 -15.99
CA ASP A 315 -7.85 -1.71 -16.57
C ASP A 315 -8.32 -2.94 -17.38
N SER A 316 -7.38 -3.75 -17.87
CA SER A 316 -7.65 -5.02 -18.56
C SER A 316 -7.92 -6.21 -17.64
N THR A 317 -7.61 -6.11 -16.34
CA THR A 317 -7.82 -7.19 -15.36
C THR A 317 -8.87 -6.85 -14.30
N GLY A 318 -9.29 -5.59 -14.22
CA GLY A 318 -10.35 -5.11 -13.34
C GLY A 318 -10.12 -3.65 -12.94
N PHE A 319 -10.50 -3.28 -11.71
CA PHE A 319 -10.26 -1.94 -11.16
C PHE A 319 -8.90 -1.89 -10.43
N PRO A 320 -7.90 -1.16 -10.95
CA PRO A 320 -6.55 -1.20 -10.41
C PRO A 320 -6.46 -0.77 -8.95
N MET A 321 -5.70 -1.51 -8.14
CA MET A 321 -5.37 -1.11 -6.77
C MET A 321 -4.29 -0.03 -6.82
N ARG A 322 -4.66 1.23 -6.59
CA ARG A 322 -3.75 2.38 -6.66
C ARG A 322 -3.30 2.84 -5.27
N VAL A 323 -2.03 3.23 -5.17
CA VAL A 323 -1.46 3.88 -3.99
C VAL A 323 -1.63 5.39 -4.12
N VAL A 324 -2.15 6.04 -3.09
CA VAL A 324 -2.28 7.51 -3.09
C VAL A 324 -0.91 8.17 -3.00
N THR A 325 -0.78 9.32 -3.65
CA THR A 325 0.48 10.02 -3.78
C THR A 325 0.95 10.58 -2.43
N SER A 326 2.15 10.19 -2.02
CA SER A 326 2.86 10.86 -0.91
C SER A 326 3.52 12.15 -1.40
N LEU A 327 3.45 13.21 -0.60
CA LEU A 327 3.73 14.58 -1.02
C LEU A 327 4.55 15.34 0.04
N LEU A 328 5.41 16.23 -0.46
CA LEU A 328 6.06 17.31 0.28
C LEU A 328 5.70 18.64 -0.41
N SER A 329 5.89 19.76 0.27
CA SER A 329 5.72 21.09 -0.32
C SER A 329 6.74 21.33 -1.42
N THR A 330 6.29 21.85 -2.57
CA THR A 330 7.18 22.09 -3.72
C THR A 330 7.97 23.40 -3.60
N LYS A 331 7.40 24.41 -2.93
CA LYS A 331 8.03 25.73 -2.69
C LYS A 331 7.66 26.26 -1.29
N PRO A 332 8.03 25.55 -0.21
CA PRO A 332 7.74 26.02 1.14
C PRO A 332 8.55 27.28 1.47
N SER A 333 8.00 28.14 2.33
CA SER A 333 8.79 29.13 3.06
C SER A 333 9.78 28.43 4.00
N GLN A 334 10.83 29.12 4.45
CA GLN A 334 11.91 28.47 5.23
C GLN A 334 11.43 27.87 6.57
N ASP A 335 10.47 28.50 7.25
CA ASP A 335 9.82 27.96 8.45
C ASP A 335 9.07 26.65 8.15
N LYS A 336 8.33 26.61 7.04
CA LYS A 336 7.62 25.40 6.59
C LYS A 336 8.59 24.31 6.18
N LEU A 337 9.68 24.65 5.49
CA LEU A 337 10.73 23.70 5.11
C LEU A 337 11.41 23.09 6.35
N ALA A 338 11.66 23.89 7.39
CA ALA A 338 12.18 23.41 8.65
C ALA A 338 11.23 22.41 9.35
N LEU A 339 9.93 22.71 9.40
CA LEU A 339 8.92 21.79 9.94
C LEU A 339 8.78 20.52 9.09
N GLU A 340 8.75 20.69 7.77
CA GLU A 340 8.68 19.57 6.82
C GLU A 340 9.90 18.66 6.96
N SER A 341 11.09 19.19 7.21
CA SER A 341 12.33 18.41 7.36
C SER A 341 12.37 17.53 8.62
N ILE A 342 11.47 17.77 9.58
CA ILE A 342 11.25 16.87 10.73
C ILE A 342 9.99 16.01 10.57
N GLY A 343 9.35 16.06 9.41
CA GLY A 343 8.13 15.34 9.05
C GLY A 343 6.84 15.92 9.63
N GLN A 344 6.85 17.21 9.97
CA GLN A 344 5.68 18.00 10.35
C GLN A 344 5.24 18.92 9.19
N GLY A 345 4.27 19.80 9.44
CA GLY A 345 3.75 20.71 8.42
C GLY A 345 2.98 19.96 7.34
N ASP A 346 3.32 20.22 6.09
CA ASP A 346 2.59 19.73 4.91
C ASP A 346 3.08 18.37 4.41
N ALA A 347 4.08 17.75 5.07
CA ALA A 347 4.55 16.41 4.74
C ALA A 347 3.42 15.37 4.92
N LYS A 348 3.15 14.59 3.87
CA LYS A 348 2.15 13.52 3.87
C LYS A 348 2.70 12.25 3.22
N ILE A 349 2.60 11.13 3.93
CA ILE A 349 3.11 9.83 3.48
C ILE A 349 2.11 8.70 3.74
N THR A 350 2.06 7.70 2.86
CA THR A 350 1.39 6.42 3.13
C THR A 350 2.29 5.48 3.92
N THR A 351 1.72 4.49 4.59
CA THR A 351 2.49 3.46 5.29
C THR A 351 3.37 2.66 4.34
N LEU A 352 2.85 2.32 3.15
CA LEU A 352 3.62 1.66 2.10
C LEU A 352 4.81 2.51 1.65
N GLN A 353 4.63 3.81 1.42
CA GLN A 353 5.73 4.68 1.00
C GLN A 353 6.82 4.81 2.08
N ASN A 354 6.45 4.78 3.36
CA ASN A 354 7.42 4.78 4.47
C ASN A 354 8.18 3.44 4.54
N ALA A 355 7.51 2.31 4.27
CA ALA A 355 8.14 1.00 4.16
C ALA A 355 9.10 0.92 2.95
N MET A 356 8.74 1.57 1.83
CA MET A 356 9.60 1.67 0.65
C MET A 356 10.91 2.41 0.93
N ILE A 357 10.90 3.46 1.77
CA ILE A 357 12.13 4.16 2.19
C ILE A 357 13.05 3.18 2.94
N ALA A 358 12.52 2.47 3.95
CA ALA A 358 13.28 1.48 4.70
C ALA A 358 13.79 0.34 3.81
N SER A 359 12.96 -0.15 2.88
CA SER A 359 13.29 -1.18 1.91
C SER A 359 14.44 -0.78 0.99
N ALA A 360 14.42 0.45 0.46
CA ALA A 360 15.50 0.94 -0.39
C ALA A 360 16.83 1.05 0.38
N ILE A 361 16.82 1.53 1.63
CA ILE A 361 18.03 1.58 2.47
C ILE A 361 18.54 0.15 2.74
N ALA A 362 17.63 -0.77 3.05
CA ALA A 362 17.92 -2.18 3.29
C ALA A 362 18.47 -2.91 2.04
N ASN A 363 18.14 -2.43 0.85
CA ASN A 363 18.52 -3.01 -0.43
C ASN A 363 19.60 -2.20 -1.14
N ASN A 364 20.61 -1.73 -0.39
CA ASN A 364 21.77 -1.00 -0.91
C ASN A 364 21.42 0.22 -1.80
N GLY A 365 20.30 0.86 -1.49
CA GLY A 365 19.79 2.04 -2.19
C GLY A 365 18.91 1.77 -3.40
N THR A 366 18.75 0.51 -3.81
CA THR A 366 17.87 0.13 -4.92
C THR A 366 16.44 -0.05 -4.41
N LEU A 367 15.51 0.77 -4.90
CA LEU A 367 14.09 0.63 -4.58
C LEU A 367 13.44 -0.33 -5.58
N MET A 368 12.99 -1.48 -5.08
CA MET A 368 12.20 -2.44 -5.85
C MET A 368 10.76 -1.97 -5.97
N LYS A 369 10.12 -2.25 -7.11
CA LYS A 369 8.68 -2.03 -7.27
C LYS A 369 7.93 -2.97 -6.31
N PRO A 370 7.06 -2.44 -5.42
CA PRO A 370 6.32 -3.30 -4.52
C PRO A 370 5.35 -4.21 -5.27
N THR A 371 5.23 -5.47 -4.85
CA THR A 371 4.40 -6.50 -5.51
C THR A 371 3.56 -7.27 -4.49
N LEU A 372 2.27 -7.46 -4.81
CA LEU A 372 1.30 -8.16 -3.93
C LEU A 372 0.90 -9.54 -4.46
N VAL A 373 0.95 -9.75 -5.78
CA VAL A 373 0.60 -11.01 -6.46
C VAL A 373 1.87 -11.62 -7.03
N ASP A 374 2.17 -12.86 -6.65
CA ASP A 374 3.33 -13.62 -7.13
C ASP A 374 3.01 -14.39 -8.42
N CYS A 375 1.83 -15.03 -8.48
CA CYS A 375 1.45 -15.87 -9.60
C CYS A 375 -0.06 -15.82 -9.86
N VAL A 376 -0.44 -15.92 -11.14
CA VAL A 376 -1.81 -16.19 -11.57
C VAL A 376 -1.82 -17.53 -12.27
N ARG A 377 -2.63 -18.46 -11.78
CA ARG A 377 -2.80 -19.79 -12.35
C ARG A 377 -4.18 -19.98 -12.94
N SER A 378 -4.24 -20.67 -14.06
CA SER A 378 -5.50 -21.17 -14.59
C SER A 378 -6.08 -22.27 -13.68
N SER A 379 -7.34 -22.64 -13.91
CA SER A 379 -8.02 -23.75 -13.24
C SER A 379 -7.43 -25.13 -13.53
N ASP A 380 -6.60 -25.27 -14.58
CA ASP A 380 -5.80 -26.48 -14.84
C ASP A 380 -4.38 -26.42 -14.23
N LEU A 381 -4.12 -25.42 -13.37
CA LEU A 381 -2.85 -25.12 -12.70
C LEU A 381 -1.73 -24.59 -13.59
N SER A 382 -1.98 -24.39 -14.90
CA SER A 382 -1.02 -23.73 -15.78
C SER A 382 -0.79 -22.27 -15.37
N VAL A 383 0.45 -21.80 -15.49
CA VAL A 383 0.82 -20.43 -15.15
C VAL A 383 0.37 -19.50 -16.25
N ILE A 384 -0.52 -18.56 -15.93
CA ILE A 384 -0.95 -17.46 -16.83
C ILE A 384 0.05 -16.32 -16.73
N SER A 385 0.46 -15.97 -15.51
CA SER A 385 1.48 -14.97 -15.27
C SER A 385 2.25 -15.24 -13.98
N GLN A 386 3.51 -14.84 -13.96
CA GLN A 386 4.38 -14.91 -12.80
C GLN A 386 5.12 -13.58 -12.67
N THR A 387 4.99 -12.97 -11.50
CA THR A 387 5.63 -11.69 -11.20
C THR A 387 7.12 -11.91 -11.01
N SER A 388 7.93 -11.11 -11.70
CA SER A 388 9.38 -11.05 -11.49
C SER A 388 9.74 -9.73 -10.81
N PRO A 389 10.71 -9.71 -9.88
CA PRO A 389 11.19 -8.49 -9.26
C PRO A 389 11.64 -7.45 -10.30
N THR A 390 11.20 -6.21 -10.13
CA THR A 390 11.58 -5.10 -11.01
C THR A 390 12.08 -3.93 -10.19
N VAL A 391 13.15 -3.29 -10.67
CA VAL A 391 13.68 -2.07 -10.05
C VAL A 391 12.73 -0.92 -10.39
N MET A 392 12.27 -0.21 -9.37
CA MET A 392 11.48 1.02 -9.53
C MET A 392 12.41 2.23 -9.72
N SER A 393 13.47 2.33 -8.93
CA SER A 393 14.47 3.40 -9.04
C SER A 393 15.75 3.04 -8.27
N GLN A 394 16.85 3.73 -8.59
CA GLN A 394 17.98 3.85 -7.68
C GLN A 394 17.73 5.05 -6.77
N ALA A 395 17.28 4.80 -5.54
CA ALA A 395 16.90 5.85 -4.60
C ALA A 395 18.13 6.61 -4.09
N ILE A 396 19.15 5.88 -3.66
CA ILE A 396 20.43 6.39 -3.13
C ILE A 396 21.57 5.50 -3.59
N SER A 397 22.81 5.96 -3.48
CA SER A 397 23.97 5.09 -3.70
C SER A 397 24.09 4.00 -2.62
N ALA A 398 24.78 2.89 -2.92
CA ALA A 398 25.08 1.85 -1.93
C ALA A 398 25.89 2.38 -0.74
N GLN A 399 26.79 3.35 -0.97
CA GLN A 399 27.56 3.99 0.09
C GLN A 399 26.65 4.81 1.01
N THR A 400 25.72 5.61 0.46
CA THR A 400 24.71 6.32 1.26
C THR A 400 23.82 5.35 2.03
N ALA A 401 23.41 4.23 1.42
CA ALA A 401 22.61 3.21 2.08
C ALA A 401 23.36 2.59 3.27
N ALA A 402 24.64 2.26 3.12
CA ALA A 402 25.47 1.73 4.21
C ALA A 402 25.64 2.73 5.37
N LYS A 403 25.83 4.03 5.06
CA LYS A 403 25.88 5.10 6.06
C LYS A 403 24.54 5.24 6.80
N LEU A 404 23.42 5.31 6.07
CA LEU A 404 22.09 5.38 6.69
C LEU A 404 21.76 4.14 7.53
N ASN A 405 22.16 2.95 7.08
CA ASN A 405 22.03 1.73 7.85
C ASN A 405 22.75 1.88 9.21
N SER A 406 24.01 2.32 9.20
CA SER A 406 24.78 2.57 10.43
C SER A 406 24.08 3.59 11.34
N MET A 407 23.63 4.73 10.79
CA MET A 407 22.91 5.75 11.56
C MET A 407 21.59 5.22 12.14
N MET A 408 20.85 4.39 11.41
CA MET A 408 19.60 3.77 11.85
C MET A 408 19.82 2.68 12.91
N GLN A 409 20.96 1.99 12.90
CA GLN A 409 21.37 1.11 14.01
C GLN A 409 21.69 1.93 15.26
N SER A 410 22.37 3.07 15.10
CA SER A 410 22.66 4.00 16.20
C SER A 410 21.39 4.53 16.89
N VAL A 411 20.25 4.66 16.19
CA VAL A 411 18.95 4.97 16.82
C VAL A 411 18.52 3.91 17.83
N VAL A 412 18.75 2.63 17.52
CA VAL A 412 18.40 1.50 18.39
C VAL A 412 19.38 1.40 19.55
N VAL A 413 20.68 1.53 19.28
CA VAL A 413 21.74 1.39 20.29
C VAL A 413 21.73 2.53 21.30
N LYS A 414 21.63 3.78 20.83
CA LYS A 414 21.82 4.97 21.68
C LYS A 414 20.54 5.43 22.39
N GLU A 415 19.36 5.24 21.78
CA GLU A 415 18.12 5.84 22.28
C GLU A 415 16.94 4.86 22.40
N ASN A 416 16.82 3.86 21.52
CA ASN A 416 15.65 2.99 21.46
C ASN A 416 16.02 1.52 21.63
N SER A 417 16.73 1.20 22.72
CA SER A 417 17.20 -0.17 23.01
C SER A 417 16.05 -1.18 23.15
N ASN A 418 14.84 -0.70 23.44
CA ASN A 418 13.60 -1.48 23.42
C ASN A 418 13.31 -2.13 22.05
N LEU A 419 13.80 -1.55 20.94
CA LEU A 419 13.64 -2.08 19.59
C LEU A 419 14.64 -3.19 19.24
N SER A 420 15.66 -3.43 20.08
CA SER A 420 16.67 -4.47 19.84
C SER A 420 16.07 -5.88 19.82
N LEU A 421 16.67 -6.75 19.01
CA LEU A 421 16.41 -8.18 18.98
C LEU A 421 17.66 -8.95 19.46
N PRO A 422 17.50 -10.04 20.21
CA PRO A 422 18.65 -10.85 20.64
C PRO A 422 19.44 -11.37 19.43
N ASN A 423 20.75 -11.12 19.40
CA ASN A 423 21.69 -11.56 18.37
C ASN A 423 21.35 -11.12 16.93
N ILE A 424 20.51 -10.10 16.76
CA ILE A 424 20.10 -9.58 15.45
C ILE A 424 20.20 -8.06 15.51
N HIS A 425 21.05 -7.48 14.67
CA HIS A 425 21.13 -6.03 14.55
C HIS A 425 19.91 -5.50 13.80
N VAL A 426 19.28 -4.48 14.39
CA VAL A 426 18.09 -3.83 13.85
C VAL A 426 18.47 -2.40 13.48
N ALA A 427 18.18 -2.01 12.25
CA ALA A 427 18.23 -0.63 11.81
C ALA A 427 16.82 -0.05 11.85
N ALA A 428 16.58 1.03 12.61
CA ALA A 428 15.25 1.61 12.74
C ALA A 428 15.25 3.13 12.82
N LYS A 429 14.09 3.73 12.56
CA LYS A 429 13.78 5.11 12.88
C LYS A 429 12.38 5.22 13.47
N THR A 430 12.30 5.79 14.65
CA THR A 430 11.03 6.13 15.29
C THR A 430 10.54 7.50 14.82
N GLY A 431 9.22 7.68 14.81
CA GLY A 431 8.55 8.93 14.48
C GLY A 431 7.37 9.18 15.40
N THR A 432 7.15 10.43 15.76
CA THR A 432 5.94 10.87 16.45
C THR A 432 5.53 12.17 15.79
N ALA A 433 4.44 12.15 15.03
CA ALA A 433 3.92 13.34 14.37
C ALA A 433 2.71 13.84 15.17
N GLN A 434 2.84 15.01 15.79
CA GLN A 434 1.76 15.59 16.59
C GLN A 434 0.59 15.96 15.67
N ILE A 435 -0.63 15.66 16.12
CA ILE A 435 -1.87 15.94 15.40
C ILE A 435 -2.92 16.56 16.33
N GLY A 436 -3.97 17.13 15.73
CA GLY A 436 -5.07 17.75 16.44
C GLY A 436 -4.75 19.15 17.01
N VAL A 437 -5.77 19.80 17.56
CA VAL A 437 -5.64 21.11 18.17
C VAL A 437 -4.84 20.98 19.48
N LYS A 438 -3.79 21.79 19.65
CA LYS A 438 -2.85 21.72 20.80
C LYS A 438 -2.04 20.41 20.92
N ASN A 439 -1.87 19.64 19.84
CA ASN A 439 -1.03 18.43 19.83
C ASN A 439 -1.46 17.37 20.86
N GLN A 440 -2.77 17.19 21.05
CA GLN A 440 -3.33 16.27 22.06
C GLN A 440 -3.16 14.79 21.71
N SER A 441 -2.85 14.47 20.45
CA SER A 441 -2.49 13.12 20.02
C SER A 441 -1.41 13.13 18.96
N ALA A 442 -0.97 11.94 18.54
CA ALA A 442 0.07 11.78 17.55
C ALA A 442 -0.17 10.59 16.61
N ASN A 443 0.44 10.64 15.43
CA ASN A 443 0.76 9.44 14.67
C ASN A 443 2.05 8.84 15.22
N GLY A 444 1.93 7.68 15.87
CA GLY A 444 3.07 6.90 16.34
C GLY A 444 3.64 6.05 15.21
N TRP A 445 4.86 6.36 14.79
CA TRP A 445 5.54 5.70 13.67
C TRP A 445 6.78 4.94 14.12
N VAL A 446 7.04 3.82 13.46
CA VAL A 446 8.39 3.23 13.35
C VAL A 446 8.58 2.67 11.95
N ILE A 447 9.75 2.89 11.37
CA ILE A 447 10.25 2.15 10.21
C ILE A 447 11.54 1.44 10.57
N GLY A 448 11.86 0.35 9.89
CA GLY A 448 13.13 -0.33 10.08
C GLY A 448 13.28 -1.56 9.23
N PHE A 449 14.45 -2.19 9.33
CA PHE A 449 14.75 -3.45 8.67
C PHE A 449 15.70 -4.30 9.50
N ALA A 450 15.68 -5.61 9.26
CA ALA A 450 16.51 -6.57 9.98
C ALA A 450 16.74 -7.87 9.16
N PRO A 451 17.84 -8.60 9.42
CA PRO A 451 19.06 -8.12 10.11
C PRO A 451 19.68 -6.94 9.35
N ALA A 452 20.43 -6.08 10.03
CA ALA A 452 20.97 -4.88 9.40
C ALA A 452 21.99 -5.20 8.29
N GLU A 453 22.73 -6.30 8.41
CA GLU A 453 23.82 -6.69 7.51
C GLU A 453 23.34 -7.40 6.23
N ASP A 454 22.31 -8.25 6.36
CA ASP A 454 21.67 -8.94 5.22
C ASP A 454 20.14 -8.88 5.38
N PRO A 455 19.53 -7.70 5.11
CA PRO A 455 18.12 -7.48 5.40
C PRO A 455 17.19 -8.45 4.69
N LYS A 456 16.33 -9.12 5.48
CA LYS A 456 15.29 -10.02 4.99
C LYS A 456 13.92 -9.36 4.96
N ILE A 457 13.71 -8.38 5.83
CA ILE A 457 12.43 -7.70 5.99
C ILE A 457 12.66 -6.20 6.28
N ALA A 458 11.89 -5.36 5.60
CA ALA A 458 11.71 -3.95 5.92
C ALA A 458 10.24 -3.70 6.31
N ILE A 459 10.01 -2.95 7.38
CA ILE A 459 8.68 -2.71 7.95
C ILE A 459 8.44 -1.21 8.13
N ALA A 460 7.21 -0.78 7.90
CA ALA A 460 6.67 0.45 8.46
C ALA A 460 5.39 0.16 9.25
N VAL A 461 5.26 0.81 10.40
CA VAL A 461 4.08 0.73 11.28
C VAL A 461 3.64 2.14 11.65
N VAL A 462 2.34 2.41 11.52
CA VAL A 462 1.68 3.59 12.07
C VAL A 462 0.55 3.20 13.00
N VAL A 463 0.51 3.87 14.16
CA VAL A 463 -0.62 3.88 15.07
C VAL A 463 -1.16 5.31 15.08
N HIS A 464 -2.34 5.51 14.52
CA HIS A 464 -3.03 6.79 14.47
C HIS A 464 -3.63 7.13 15.84
N ASN A 465 -3.73 8.43 16.12
CA ASN A 465 -4.33 8.97 17.34
C ASN A 465 -3.76 8.36 18.64
N ALA A 466 -2.46 8.09 18.64
CA ALA A 466 -1.73 7.63 19.81
C ALA A 466 -1.59 8.74 20.86
N ASN A 467 -1.68 8.37 22.13
CA ASN A 467 -1.47 9.25 23.28
C ASN A 467 -0.02 9.20 23.81
N THR A 468 0.90 8.55 23.07
CA THR A 468 2.31 8.39 23.42
C THR A 468 3.18 8.32 22.17
N TYR A 469 4.50 8.24 22.35
CA TYR A 469 5.48 8.22 21.26
C TYR A 469 5.41 6.95 20.41
N GLY A 470 5.83 7.06 19.14
CA GLY A 470 5.89 5.94 18.19
C GLY A 470 6.71 4.76 18.69
N THR A 471 7.79 5.00 19.44
CA THR A 471 8.63 3.93 20.01
C THR A 471 7.88 3.02 20.97
N TYR A 472 6.85 3.52 21.67
CA TYR A 472 6.05 2.75 22.64
C TYR A 472 4.78 2.16 22.04
N THR A 473 4.30 2.70 20.91
CA THR A 473 3.08 2.24 20.23
C THR A 473 3.40 1.33 19.05
N ALA A 474 4.10 1.86 18.03
CA ALA A 474 4.48 1.16 16.82
C ALA A 474 5.73 0.27 17.01
N GLY A 475 6.65 0.65 17.91
CA GLY A 475 7.90 -0.08 18.17
C GLY A 475 7.73 -1.54 18.59
N PRO A 476 6.91 -1.87 19.61
CA PRO A 476 6.67 -3.25 20.00
C PRO A 476 6.04 -4.11 18.91
N ILE A 477 5.20 -3.49 18.05
CA ILE A 477 4.56 -4.16 16.92
C ILE A 477 5.62 -4.54 15.89
N MET A 478 6.46 -3.58 15.46
CA MET A 478 7.56 -3.83 14.53
C MET A 478 8.48 -4.94 15.05
N LYS A 479 8.88 -4.87 16.33
CA LYS A 479 9.77 -5.85 16.94
C LYS A 479 9.21 -7.27 16.88
N GLN A 480 7.92 -7.45 17.20
CA GLN A 480 7.29 -8.77 17.17
C GLN A 480 7.17 -9.32 15.75
N VAL A 481 6.81 -8.47 14.78
CA VAL A 481 6.70 -8.89 13.36
C VAL A 481 8.07 -9.20 12.78
N MET A 482 9.11 -8.41 13.05
CA MET A 482 10.49 -8.72 12.64
C MET A 482 10.97 -10.04 13.27
N LYS A 483 10.73 -10.25 14.58
CA LYS A 483 11.10 -11.49 15.24
C LYS A 483 10.43 -12.70 14.58
N GLU A 484 9.17 -12.60 14.19
CA GLU A 484 8.47 -13.69 13.51
C GLU A 484 8.97 -13.91 12.08
N ALA A 485 9.32 -12.84 11.35
CA ALA A 485 9.86 -12.95 10.00
C ALA A 485 11.24 -13.60 9.95
N LEU A 486 12.05 -13.42 11.00
CA LEU A 486 13.42 -13.93 11.06
C LEU A 486 13.54 -15.35 11.66
N LYS A 487 12.43 -15.99 12.03
CA LYS A 487 12.40 -17.41 12.39
C LYS A 487 12.29 -18.34 11.18
N GLN A 488 11.96 -17.79 10.01
CA GLN A 488 11.50 -18.53 8.83
C GLN A 488 12.65 -19.03 7.98
#